data_AF-A0A9P7K4W0-F1
#
_entry.id   AF-A0A9P7K4W0-F1
#
_cell.length_a   1.000
_cell.length_b   1.000
_cell.length_c   1.000
_cell.angle_alpha   90.00
_cell.angle_beta   90.00
_cell.angle_gamma   90.00
#
_symmetry.space_group_name_H-M   'P 1'
#
loop_
_entity.id
_entity.type
_entity.pdbx_description
1 polymer ?
#
loop_
_entity_poly.entity_id
_entity_poly.type
_entity_poly.pdbx_seq_one_letter_code
_entity_poly.pdbx_strand_id
1 'polypeptide(L)'
;MISSKSYTLDPRPHYPLLITAKRYWKPDSPYVNDPSALTLIFAHGTGFHKEIWEPTMDELNVLLEQNTRGVKVREMWAIDAPNHGEAAILNEDVLKWGYEPFHGRNTHALFTYSSRALEVE
;
A
#
# COMPACT_ATOMS: atom_id res chain seq x y z
N MET A 1 -6.60 -8.81 17.21
CA MET A 1 -5.55 -8.82 16.16
C MET A 1 -6.15 -8.22 14.89
N ILE A 2 -5.43 -7.32 14.22
CA ILE A 2 -5.92 -6.70 12.98
C ILE A 2 -5.94 -7.74 11.85
N SER A 3 -7.04 -7.80 11.11
CA SER A 3 -7.14 -8.61 9.89
C SER A 3 -6.66 -7.79 8.70
N SER A 4 -6.08 -8.44 7.71
CA SER A 4 -5.68 -7.77 6.46
C SER A 4 -6.00 -8.59 5.22
N LYS A 5 -6.14 -7.89 4.09
CA LYS A 5 -6.35 -8.50 2.78
C LYS A 5 -5.77 -7.61 1.68
N SER A 6 -5.00 -8.21 0.78
CA SER A 6 -4.43 -7.53 -0.38
C SER A 6 -5.39 -7.55 -1.57
N TYR A 7 -5.31 -6.51 -2.39
CA TYR A 7 -6.10 -6.30 -3.59
C TYR A 7 -5.20 -5.77 -4.70
N THR A 8 -5.46 -6.25 -5.91
CA THR A 8 -4.92 -5.66 -7.14
C THR A 8 -6.08 -5.02 -7.88
N LEU A 9 -5.96 -3.73 -8.16
CA LEU A 9 -6.96 -2.97 -8.90
C LEU A 9 -6.63 -2.99 -10.39
N ASP A 10 -7.66 -3.12 -11.20
CA ASP A 10 -7.58 -3.16 -12.65
C ASP A 10 -7.09 -1.82 -13.22
N PRO A 11 -6.30 -1.85 -14.32
CA PRO A 11 -5.91 -0.63 -15.01
C PRO A 11 -7.15 0.08 -15.53
N ARG A 12 -7.17 1.40 -15.40
CA ARG A 12 -8.27 2.24 -15.91
C ARG A 12 -7.98 2.63 -17.37
N PRO A 13 -8.99 2.90 -18.21
CA PRO A 13 -8.77 3.24 -19.62
C PRO A 13 -7.79 4.41 -19.87
N HIS A 14 -7.73 5.37 -18.94
CA HIS A 14 -6.83 6.53 -18.99
C HIS A 14 -5.61 6.41 -18.06
N TYR A 15 -5.47 5.29 -17.35
CA TYR A 15 -4.37 5.01 -16.44
C TYR A 15 -4.01 3.52 -16.52
N PRO A 16 -3.14 3.15 -17.48
CA PRO A 16 -2.85 1.75 -17.81
C PRO A 16 -1.89 1.09 -16.81
N LEU A 17 -1.91 1.55 -15.56
CA LEU A 17 -1.03 1.09 -14.49
C LEU A 17 -1.87 0.43 -13.41
N LEU A 18 -1.48 -0.78 -13.04
CA LEU A 18 -2.05 -1.54 -11.94
C LEU A 18 -1.67 -0.88 -10.61
N ILE A 19 -2.57 -0.95 -9.64
CA ILE A 19 -2.34 -0.48 -8.27
C ILE A 19 -2.57 -1.66 -7.34
N THR A 20 -1.69 -1.84 -6.37
CA THR A 20 -1.91 -2.79 -5.27
C THR A 20 -2.26 -2.02 -4.00
N ALA A 21 -3.17 -2.57 -3.24
CA ALA A 21 -3.60 -2.01 -1.97
C ALA A 21 -3.80 -3.12 -0.95
N LYS A 22 -3.55 -2.80 0.32
CA LYS A 22 -3.77 -3.70 1.44
C LYS A 22 -4.76 -3.05 2.40
N ARG A 23 -5.88 -3.73 2.62
CA ARG A 23 -6.92 -3.35 3.57
C ARG A 23 -6.59 -3.94 4.93
N TYR A 24 -6.83 -3.18 5.97
CA TYR A 24 -6.69 -3.57 7.37
C TYR A 24 -7.95 -3.21 8.15
N TRP A 25 -8.46 -4.13 8.96
CA TRP A 25 -9.66 -3.91 9.78
C TRP A 25 -9.69 -4.85 10.99
N LYS A 26 -10.50 -4.51 11.98
CA LYS A 26 -10.83 -5.40 13.10
C LYS A 26 -12.18 -6.07 12.82
N PRO A 27 -12.24 -7.41 12.61
CA PRO A 27 -13.49 -8.08 12.28
C PRO A 27 -14.58 -7.94 13.34
N ASP A 28 -14.18 -7.79 14.60
CA ASP A 28 -15.01 -7.62 15.79
C ASP A 28 -15.32 -6.14 16.11
N SER A 29 -14.85 -5.19 15.30
CA SER A 29 -15.15 -3.77 15.51
C SER A 29 -16.64 -3.49 15.30
N PRO A 30 -17.29 -2.73 16.20
CA PRO A 30 -18.70 -2.35 16.04
C PRO A 30 -18.91 -1.39 14.85
N TYR A 31 -17.84 -0.83 14.29
CA TYR A 31 -17.90 0.19 13.25
C TYR A 31 -17.75 -0.36 11.84
N VAL A 32 -17.54 -1.68 11.66
CA VAL A 32 -17.30 -2.29 10.33
C VAL A 32 -18.40 -1.96 9.32
N ASN A 33 -19.65 -1.91 9.77
CA ASN A 33 -20.82 -1.59 8.94
C ASN A 33 -21.38 -0.18 9.20
N ASP A 34 -20.67 0.67 9.96
CA ASP A 34 -21.11 2.04 10.25
C ASP A 34 -20.75 2.96 9.06
N PRO A 35 -21.73 3.50 8.32
CA PRO A 35 -21.46 4.37 7.19
C PRO A 35 -20.87 5.72 7.61
N SER A 36 -21.05 6.13 8.87
CA SER A 36 -20.46 7.36 9.43
C SER A 36 -19.01 7.18 9.91
N ALA A 37 -18.54 5.94 10.03
CA ALA A 37 -17.17 5.66 10.43
C ALA A 37 -16.19 5.92 9.29
N LEU A 38 -14.99 6.38 9.66
CA LEU A 38 -13.95 6.78 8.73
C LEU A 38 -13.26 5.56 8.11
N THR A 39 -12.93 5.67 6.82
CA THR A 39 -11.90 4.86 6.17
C THR A 39 -10.64 5.71 6.08
N LEU A 40 -9.52 5.24 6.65
CA LEU A 40 -8.24 5.93 6.56
C LEU A 40 -7.44 5.41 5.36
N ILE A 41 -6.82 6.32 4.61
CA ILE A 41 -5.96 5.98 3.47
C ILE A 41 -4.53 6.40 3.79
N PHE A 42 -3.60 5.46 3.61
CA PHE A 42 -2.17 5.64 3.84
C PHE A 42 -1.43 5.58 2.50
N ALA A 43 -0.79 6.69 2.16
CA ALA A 43 0.07 6.81 0.99
C ALA A 43 1.52 6.88 1.47
N HIS A 44 2.38 5.99 0.97
CA HIS A 44 3.79 5.97 1.34
C HIS A 44 4.57 7.10 0.64
N GLY A 45 5.73 7.46 1.19
CA GLY A 45 6.69 8.36 0.54
C GLY A 45 7.49 7.66 -0.57
N THR A 46 8.23 8.43 -1.38
CA THR A 46 9.12 7.87 -2.40
C THR A 46 10.16 6.93 -1.79
N GLY A 47 10.39 5.77 -2.42
CA GLY A 47 11.33 4.75 -1.96
C GLY A 47 10.78 3.77 -0.91
N PHE A 48 9.51 3.91 -0.54
CA PHE A 48 8.82 3.01 0.40
C PHE A 48 7.75 2.17 -0.28
N HIS A 49 7.11 1.28 0.49
CA HIS A 49 6.00 0.41 0.09
C HIS A 49 4.90 0.47 1.17
N LYS A 50 3.69 0.04 0.82
CA LYS A 50 2.48 0.19 1.64
C LYS A 50 2.55 -0.46 3.04
N GLU A 51 3.30 -1.55 3.22
CA GLU A 51 3.43 -2.24 4.51
C GLU A 51 4.25 -1.45 5.56
N ILE A 52 4.94 -0.37 5.19
CA ILE A 52 5.64 0.49 6.16
C ILE A 52 4.71 1.06 7.24
N TRP A 53 3.42 1.14 6.94
CA TRP A 53 2.42 1.69 7.84
C TRP A 53 1.93 0.69 8.90
N GLU A 54 2.25 -0.59 8.81
CA GLU A 54 1.74 -1.61 9.74
C GLU A 54 2.03 -1.26 11.22
N PRO A 55 3.25 -0.88 11.63
CA PRO A 55 3.51 -0.45 13.01
C PRO A 55 2.69 0.77 13.43
N THR A 56 2.44 1.70 12.50
CA THR A 56 1.63 2.91 12.76
C THR A 56 0.16 2.54 12.94
N MET A 57 -0.36 1.61 12.14
CA MET A 57 -1.75 1.15 12.24
C MET A 57 -2.00 0.35 13.52
N ASP A 58 -1.02 -0.43 13.98
CA ASP A 58 -1.11 -1.16 15.25
C ASP A 58 -1.20 -0.18 16.43
N GLU A 59 -0.33 0.82 16.50
CA GLU A 59 -0.38 1.83 17.56
C GLU A 59 -1.66 2.68 17.47
N LEU A 60 -2.05 3.10 16.26
CA LEU A 60 -3.29 3.86 16.05
C LEU A 60 -4.52 3.07 16.54
N ASN A 61 -4.54 1.76 16.35
CA ASN A 61 -5.61 0.91 16.86
C ASN A 61 -5.71 0.91 18.39
N VAL A 62 -4.58 0.90 19.10
CA VAL A 62 -4.55 1.00 20.57
C VAL A 62 -5.11 2.36 21.00
N LEU A 63 -4.69 3.44 20.34
CA LEU A 63 -5.18 4.79 20.62
C LEU A 63 -6.68 4.93 20.35
N LEU A 64 -7.20 4.31 19.29
CA LEU A 64 -8.62 4.34 18.93
C LEU A 64 -9.49 3.58 19.95
N GLU A 65 -9.02 2.49 20.52
CA GLU A 65 -9.73 1.76 21.59
C GLU A 65 -9.86 2.60 22.87
N GLN A 66 -8.85 3.40 23.16
CA GLN A 66 -8.81 4.27 24.35
C GLN A 66 -9.44 5.64 24.11
N ASN A 67 -9.91 5.91 22.88
CA ASN A 67 -10.34 7.23 22.48
C ASN A 67 -11.71 7.61 23.07
N THR A 68 -11.73 8.67 23.88
CA THR A 68 -12.94 9.24 24.46
C THR A 68 -13.66 10.24 23.54
N ARG A 69 -13.05 10.63 22.42
CA ARG A 69 -13.57 11.65 21.50
C ARG A 69 -14.59 11.11 20.48
N GLY A 70 -14.93 9.82 20.54
CA GLY A 70 -15.92 9.21 19.66
C GLY A 70 -15.49 9.10 18.20
N VAL A 71 -14.19 9.15 17.91
CA VAL A 71 -13.67 8.92 16.54
C VAL A 71 -13.86 7.44 16.21
N LYS A 72 -14.58 7.17 15.13
CA LYS A 72 -14.87 5.83 14.63
C LYS A 72 -14.08 5.60 13.36
N VAL A 73 -13.28 4.54 13.35
CA VAL A 73 -12.57 4.07 12.16
C VAL A 73 -13.04 2.66 11.87
N ARG A 74 -13.52 2.41 10.66
CA ARG A 74 -13.99 1.08 10.24
C ARG A 74 -12.88 0.24 9.63
N GLU A 75 -11.98 0.88 8.89
CA GLU A 75 -10.89 0.22 8.18
C GLU A 75 -9.80 1.22 7.78
N MET A 76 -8.64 0.67 7.44
CA MET A 76 -7.48 1.41 6.96
C MET A 76 -7.00 0.74 5.66
N TRP A 77 -6.50 1.53 4.72
CA TRP A 77 -5.94 1.04 3.48
C TRP A 77 -4.57 1.64 3.25
N ALA A 78 -3.59 0.80 2.90
CA ALA A 78 -2.30 1.25 2.42
C ALA A 78 -2.16 0.90 0.93
N ILE A 79 -1.62 1.82 0.14
CA ILE A 79 -1.61 1.73 -1.32
C ILE A 79 -0.18 1.88 -1.83
N ASP A 80 0.24 0.99 -2.73
CA ASP A 80 1.48 1.17 -3.50
C ASP A 80 1.22 2.07 -4.70
N ALA A 81 2.09 3.06 -4.91
CA ALA A 81 2.15 3.75 -6.18
C ALA A 81 2.58 2.78 -7.29
N PRO A 82 2.16 2.97 -8.56
CA PRO A 82 2.43 1.99 -9.63
C PRO A 82 3.88 1.58 -9.85
N ASN A 83 4.83 2.43 -9.50
CA ASN A 83 6.27 2.21 -9.62
C ASN A 83 6.95 1.85 -8.29
N HIS A 84 6.20 1.49 -7.25
CA HIS A 84 6.70 1.07 -5.95
C HIS A 84 6.10 -0.29 -5.52
N GLY A 85 6.75 -0.93 -4.56
CA GLY A 85 6.27 -2.13 -3.90
C GLY A 85 5.86 -3.25 -4.87
N GLU A 86 4.72 -3.88 -4.59
CA GLU A 86 4.19 -4.97 -5.42
C GLU A 86 3.67 -4.45 -6.77
N ALA A 87 3.14 -3.22 -6.81
CA ALA A 87 2.62 -2.62 -8.03
C ALA A 87 3.73 -2.42 -9.08
N ALA A 88 4.96 -2.12 -8.66
CA ALA A 88 6.10 -1.99 -9.58
C ALA A 88 6.39 -3.28 -10.36
N ILE A 89 6.23 -4.43 -9.70
CA ILE A 89 6.45 -5.74 -10.31
C ILE A 89 5.36 -6.02 -11.35
N LEU A 90 4.10 -5.71 -11.00
CA LEU A 90 2.97 -5.89 -11.92
C LEU A 90 3.05 -4.99 -13.15
N ASN A 91 3.65 -3.81 -13.00
CA ASN A 91 3.78 -2.83 -14.06
C ASN A 91 5.15 -2.84 -14.75
N GLU A 92 6.01 -3.84 -14.49
CA GLU A 92 7.40 -3.83 -14.93
C GLU A 92 7.53 -3.52 -16.43
N ASP A 93 6.72 -4.17 -17.28
CA ASP A 93 6.76 -3.99 -18.72
C ASP A 93 6.24 -2.62 -19.18
N VAL A 94 5.17 -2.12 -18.56
CA VAL A 94 4.60 -0.80 -18.90
C VAL A 94 5.55 0.33 -18.46
N LEU A 95 6.23 0.14 -17.32
CA LEU A 95 7.18 1.10 -16.77
C LEU A 95 8.51 1.12 -17.53
N LYS A 96 8.84 0.10 -18.34
CA LYS A 96 10.01 0.13 -19.24
C LYS A 96 9.89 1.24 -20.31
N TRP A 97 8.67 1.69 -20.64
CA TRP A 97 8.46 2.78 -21.59
C TRP A 97 8.96 4.11 -21.01
N GLY A 98 10.19 4.50 -21.38
CA GLY A 98 10.90 5.65 -20.82
C GLY A 98 12.34 5.33 -20.41
N TYR A 99 12.70 4.04 -20.36
CA TYR A 99 14.06 3.53 -20.16
C TYR A 99 14.74 3.21 -21.49
N GLU A 100 14.58 4.07 -22.50
CA GLU A 100 15.53 4.08 -23.62
C GLU A 100 16.92 4.40 -23.06
N PRO A 101 18.01 3.74 -23.52
CA PRO A 101 19.32 3.80 -22.88
C PRO A 101 20.02 5.13 -23.17
N PHE A 102 19.50 6.23 -22.62
CA PHE A 102 20.29 7.44 -22.42
C PHE A 102 21.14 7.23 -21.17
N HIS A 103 22.42 6.93 -21.40
CA HIS A 103 23.50 6.92 -20.41
C HIS A 103 23.34 8.07 -19.40
N GLY A 104 22.87 7.79 -18.17
CA GLY A 104 23.01 8.78 -17.11
C GLY A 104 22.19 8.67 -15.83
N ARG A 105 21.04 7.97 -15.75
CA ARG A 105 20.24 7.94 -14.50
C ARG A 105 19.56 6.60 -14.21
N ASN A 106 20.36 5.61 -13.84
CA ASN A 106 19.89 4.31 -13.32
C ASN A 106 19.66 4.33 -11.80
N THR A 107 18.99 5.36 -11.26
CA THR A 107 18.69 5.40 -9.81
C THR A 107 17.37 4.72 -9.44
N HIS A 108 16.46 4.50 -10.38
CA HIS A 108 15.18 3.82 -10.09
C HIS A 108 15.27 2.29 -10.07
N ALA A 109 16.18 1.69 -10.86
CA ALA A 109 16.34 0.22 -10.92
C ALA A 109 16.90 -0.39 -9.63
N LEU A 110 17.61 0.39 -8.81
CA LEU A 110 18.19 -0.10 -7.56
C LEU A 110 17.12 -0.44 -6.52
N PHE A 111 15.98 0.25 -6.52
CA PHE A 111 14.90 0.03 -5.54
C PHE A 111 13.91 -1.07 -5.95
N THR A 112 13.79 -1.38 -7.24
CA THR A 112 12.86 -2.41 -7.74
C THR A 112 13.48 -3.82 -7.78
N TYR A 113 14.81 -3.93 -7.94
CA TYR A 113 15.47 -5.22 -8.13
C TYR A 113 16.03 -5.86 -6.83
N SER A 114 15.98 -5.17 -5.69
CA SER A 114 16.58 -5.65 -4.44
C SER A 114 15.69 -6.58 -3.60
N SER A 115 14.47 -6.92 -4.04
CA SER A 115 13.59 -7.85 -3.31
C SER A 115 13.64 -9.30 -3.83
N ARG A 116 14.30 -9.57 -4.97
CA ARG A 116 14.38 -10.92 -5.56
C ARG A 116 15.69 -11.67 -5.28
N ALA A 117 16.58 -11.12 -4.45
CA ALA A 117 17.89 -11.69 -4.15
C ALA A 117 18.00 -12.37 -2.77
N LEU A 118 16.88 -12.61 -2.07
CA LEU A 118 16.87 -13.24 -0.74
C LEU A 118 15.95 -14.46 -0.63
N GLU A 119 15.74 -15.20 -1.72
CA GLU A 119 15.40 -16.62 -1.61
C GLU A 119 16.72 -17.41 -1.57
N VAL A 120 17.12 -17.78 -0.36
CA VAL A 120 18.30 -18.59 -0.05
C VAL A 120 17.83 -20.03 0.11
N GLU A 121 18.50 -20.97 -0.57
CA GLU A 121 18.46 -22.42 -0.27
C GLU A 121 18.90 -22.71 1.18
#